data_AF-A0A0Q5H6B3-F1
#
_entry.id   AF-A0A0Q5H6B3-F1
#
_cell.length_a   1.000
_cell.length_b   1.000
_cell.length_c   1.000
_cell.angle_alpha   90.00
_cell.angle_beta   90.00
_cell.angle_gamma   90.00
#
_symmetry.space_group_name_H-M   'P 1'
#
loop_
_entity.id
_entity.type
_entity.pdbx_description
1 polymer ?
#
loop_
_entity_poly.entity_id
_entity_poly.type
_entity_poly.pdbx_seq_one_letter_code
_entity_poly.pdbx_strand_id
1 'polypeptide(L)'
;MLRTWNDEYAFKERKLRVLDIEDADQRFDSFGLDERIVQLKALWDGNVAGYTVIATAKDKNARPREIIAYRDDGVFALSRLEQNSNGDIVAIVGDIVPLSGLALHAQTHRTARAQGDFPIGDEQRSGLSTDSYKEKIPAIRAWLIEICHARGTVTYSDVMNRFALTFYPLRNAMSRLGHECKDAKEPIITALIVDKDTRRCSQGLFDEFQIDDDVLERDRCYAHWAPTVADASPAIVAPLLSSHLGRPNDEFEQRAARFTEVQTRPEQSVFRDAVFRACGGQCVVSGCTVPEALEAAHRLGRDWRQGHNRAADGILLRRDLHNLYDRGLLRISGTGQVELSDALLAYYGEFNGVMVTLDAWDNL
;
A
#
# COMPACT_ATOMS: atom_id res chain seq x y z
N MET A 1 -6.26 -13.74 -11.16
CA MET A 1 -7.01 -12.60 -11.75
C MET A 1 -5.99 -11.56 -12.14
N LEU A 2 -6.05 -11.07 -13.37
CA LEU A 2 -5.14 -10.04 -13.89
C LEU A 2 -5.74 -8.65 -13.69
N ARG A 3 -4.84 -7.66 -13.59
CA ARG A 3 -5.17 -6.24 -13.75
C ARG A 3 -4.49 -5.72 -15.01
N THR A 4 -5.26 -5.10 -15.88
CA THR A 4 -4.85 -4.67 -17.21
C THR A 4 -5.40 -3.30 -17.55
N TRP A 5 -4.83 -2.62 -18.54
CA TRP A 5 -5.24 -1.27 -18.89
C TRP A 5 -6.20 -1.23 -20.07
N ASN A 6 -7.14 -0.29 -20.05
CA ASN A 6 -8.13 -0.11 -21.11
C ASN A 6 -7.51 0.27 -22.45
N ASP A 7 -6.41 1.03 -22.45
CA ASP A 7 -5.62 1.38 -23.64
C ASP A 7 -4.84 0.18 -24.22
N GLU A 8 -4.76 -0.93 -23.50
CA GLU A 8 -4.17 -2.19 -23.98
C GLU A 8 -5.22 -3.14 -24.55
N TYR A 9 -6.51 -2.77 -24.51
CA TYR A 9 -7.62 -3.60 -24.98
C TYR A 9 -8.09 -3.23 -26.40
N ALA A 10 -7.84 -4.12 -27.35
CA ALA A 10 -8.38 -4.05 -28.71
C ALA A 10 -9.79 -4.69 -28.75
N PHE A 11 -10.81 -3.88 -28.45
CA PHE A 11 -12.21 -4.32 -28.32
C PHE A 11 -12.75 -5.10 -29.53
N LYS A 12 -12.43 -4.66 -30.76
CA LYS A 12 -12.91 -5.30 -32.00
C LYS A 12 -12.39 -6.73 -32.17
N GLU A 13 -11.18 -6.98 -31.68
CA GLU A 13 -10.49 -8.26 -31.81
C GLU A 13 -10.64 -9.11 -30.54
N ARG A 14 -11.22 -8.54 -29.48
CA ARG A 14 -11.24 -9.11 -28.12
C ARG A 14 -9.83 -9.53 -27.66
N LYS A 15 -8.82 -8.74 -28.02
CA LYS A 15 -7.42 -8.97 -27.65
C LYS A 15 -6.96 -7.93 -26.65
N LEU A 16 -6.34 -8.38 -25.58
CA LEU A 16 -5.84 -7.53 -24.51
C LEU A 16 -4.35 -7.80 -24.32
N ARG A 17 -3.51 -6.79 -24.50
CA ARG A 17 -2.08 -6.96 -24.19
C ARG A 17 -1.91 -7.12 -22.68
N VAL A 18 -1.25 -8.20 -22.28
CA VAL A 18 -1.02 -8.56 -20.89
C VAL A 18 0.46 -8.58 -20.52
N LEU A 19 1.37 -8.58 -21.48
CA LEU A 19 2.78 -8.34 -21.22
C LEU A 19 3.42 -7.73 -22.47
N ASP A 20 4.14 -6.64 -22.27
CA ASP A 20 5.02 -6.05 -23.27
C ASP A 20 6.41 -6.64 -23.07
N ILE A 21 6.99 -7.23 -24.13
CA ILE A 21 8.25 -7.97 -24.01
C ILE A 21 9.47 -7.04 -23.95
N GLU A 22 9.39 -5.84 -24.53
CA GLU A 22 10.46 -4.83 -24.44
C GLU A 22 10.52 -4.22 -23.03
N ASP A 23 9.37 -3.96 -22.40
CA ASP A 23 9.30 -3.53 -21.00
C ASP A 23 9.80 -4.64 -20.04
N ALA A 24 9.56 -5.92 -20.37
CA ALA A 24 10.05 -7.05 -19.59
C ALA A 24 11.59 -7.18 -19.63
N ASP A 25 12.20 -6.89 -20.78
CA ASP A 25 13.66 -6.92 -20.97
C ASP A 25 14.37 -5.69 -20.36
N GLN A 26 13.67 -4.56 -20.21
CA GLN A 26 14.25 -3.33 -19.65
C GLN A 26 14.44 -3.34 -18.12
N ARG A 27 14.07 -4.42 -17.40
CA ARG A 27 14.44 -4.84 -16.01
C ARG A 27 14.45 -3.81 -14.86
N PHE A 28 14.20 -2.53 -15.10
CA PHE A 28 14.25 -1.48 -14.09
C PHE A 28 12.81 -1.14 -13.67
N ASP A 29 12.50 -1.38 -12.40
CA ASP A 29 11.39 -0.80 -11.62
C ASP A 29 9.96 -1.34 -11.78
N SER A 30 9.78 -2.55 -12.33
CA SER A 30 8.45 -3.19 -12.35
C SER A 30 8.23 -4.10 -11.13
N PHE A 31 7.85 -3.50 -9.99
CA PHE A 31 7.31 -4.26 -8.86
C PHE A 31 6.14 -5.13 -9.32
N GLY A 32 6.25 -6.46 -9.15
CA GLY A 32 5.20 -7.41 -9.55
C GLY A 32 5.38 -8.08 -10.92
N LEU A 33 6.48 -7.83 -11.65
CA LEU A 33 6.74 -8.42 -12.97
C LEU A 33 6.90 -9.95 -12.90
N ASP A 34 7.68 -10.46 -11.95
CA ASP A 34 7.89 -11.90 -11.77
C ASP A 34 6.56 -12.62 -11.42
N GLU A 35 5.75 -12.04 -10.53
CA GLU A 35 4.41 -12.57 -10.22
C GLU A 35 3.50 -12.57 -11.45
N ARG A 36 3.56 -11.51 -12.25
CA ARG A 36 2.80 -11.42 -13.50
C ARG A 36 3.26 -12.51 -14.47
N ILE A 37 4.57 -12.72 -14.63
CA ILE A 37 5.13 -13.79 -15.47
C ILE A 37 4.65 -15.17 -15.00
N VAL A 38 4.68 -15.46 -13.70
CA VAL A 38 4.19 -16.74 -13.16
C VAL A 38 2.69 -16.94 -13.45
N GLN A 39 1.88 -15.90 -13.23
CA GLN A 39 0.44 -15.95 -13.53
C GLN A 39 0.19 -16.17 -15.02
N LEU A 40 0.96 -15.51 -15.89
CA LEU A 40 0.84 -15.65 -17.33
C LEU A 40 1.30 -17.04 -17.80
N LYS A 41 2.38 -17.60 -17.24
CA LYS A 41 2.82 -18.98 -17.53
C LYS A 41 1.73 -20.00 -17.16
N ALA A 42 1.11 -19.86 -15.98
CA ALA A 42 -0.01 -20.73 -15.60
C ALA A 42 -1.21 -20.59 -16.55
N LEU A 43 -1.56 -19.37 -16.95
CA LEU A 43 -2.64 -19.13 -17.92
C LEU A 43 -2.29 -19.66 -19.32
N TRP A 44 -1.01 -19.63 -19.71
CA TRP A 44 -0.48 -20.13 -20.98
C TRP A 44 -0.54 -21.66 -21.04
N ASP A 45 -0.18 -22.34 -19.96
CA ASP A 45 -0.27 -23.81 -19.84
C ASP A 45 -1.72 -24.29 -19.87
N GLY A 46 -2.66 -23.42 -19.50
CA GLY A 46 -4.10 -23.67 -19.55
C GLY A 46 -4.62 -24.39 -18.32
N ASN A 47 -5.89 -24.82 -18.37
CA ASN A 47 -6.56 -25.56 -17.30
C ASN A 47 -6.62 -24.84 -15.94
N VAL A 48 -6.52 -23.51 -15.95
CA VAL A 48 -6.76 -22.65 -14.78
C VAL A 48 -7.87 -21.66 -15.10
N ALA A 49 -8.58 -21.17 -14.09
CA ALA A 49 -9.59 -20.14 -14.28
C ALA A 49 -8.90 -18.77 -14.45
N GLY A 50 -9.03 -18.16 -15.64
CA GLY A 50 -8.43 -16.88 -15.98
C GLY A 50 -9.46 -15.76 -16.07
N TYR A 51 -9.18 -14.64 -15.41
CA TYR A 51 -10.03 -13.43 -15.43
C TYR A 51 -9.16 -12.18 -15.46
N THR A 52 -9.70 -11.08 -16.00
CA THR A 52 -9.07 -9.76 -15.92
C THR A 52 -10.06 -8.66 -15.54
N VAL A 53 -9.56 -7.69 -14.78
CA VAL A 53 -10.20 -6.37 -14.61
C VAL A 53 -9.49 -5.39 -15.52
N ILE A 54 -10.27 -4.69 -16.35
CA ILE A 54 -9.76 -3.65 -17.24
C ILE A 54 -9.97 -2.30 -16.56
N ALA A 55 -8.86 -1.65 -16.24
CA ALA A 55 -8.82 -0.34 -15.60
C ALA A 55 -8.46 0.75 -16.61
N THR A 56 -9.10 1.90 -16.50
CA THR A 56 -8.70 3.11 -17.22
C THR A 56 -7.62 3.82 -16.42
N ALA A 57 -6.53 4.21 -17.08
CA ALA A 57 -5.48 5.02 -16.47
C ALA A 57 -5.87 6.50 -16.43
N LYS A 58 -5.45 7.23 -15.39
CA LYS A 58 -5.53 8.71 -15.35
C LYS A 58 -4.67 9.32 -16.47
N ASP A 59 -3.47 8.76 -16.65
CA ASP A 59 -2.57 9.05 -17.76
C ASP A 59 -1.97 7.72 -18.27
N LYS A 60 -2.16 7.43 -19.56
CA LYS A 60 -1.64 6.21 -20.21
C LYS A 60 -0.11 6.22 -20.36
N ASN A 61 0.51 7.39 -20.33
CA ASN A 61 1.95 7.56 -20.50
C ASN A 61 2.71 7.57 -19.17
N ALA A 62 2.01 7.77 -18.03
CA ALA A 62 2.64 7.78 -16.72
C ALA A 62 3.29 6.44 -16.36
N ARG A 63 4.36 6.50 -15.56
CA ARG A 63 5.06 5.36 -14.97
C ARG A 63 5.42 5.72 -13.51
N PRO A 64 4.77 5.13 -12.49
CA PRO A 64 3.68 4.15 -12.57
C PRO A 64 2.34 4.76 -13.04
N ARG A 65 1.48 3.93 -13.66
CA ARG A 65 0.12 4.33 -14.07
C ARG A 65 -0.84 4.33 -12.88
N GLU A 66 -1.63 5.39 -12.72
CA GLU A 66 -2.71 5.48 -11.73
C GLU A 66 -4.07 5.10 -12.33
N ILE A 67 -4.90 4.36 -11.58
CA ILE A 67 -6.26 4.00 -12.00
C ILE A 67 -7.19 5.20 -11.78
N ILE A 68 -7.94 5.61 -12.81
CA ILE A 68 -9.01 6.59 -12.69
C ILE A 68 -10.39 5.94 -12.55
N ALA A 69 -10.60 4.81 -13.21
CA ALA A 69 -11.85 4.07 -13.19
C ALA A 69 -11.60 2.62 -13.56
N TYR A 70 -12.48 1.73 -13.11
CA TYR A 70 -12.56 0.35 -13.57
C TYR A 70 -14.01 -0.11 -13.36
N ARG A 71 -14.39 -1.24 -13.96
CA ARG A 71 -15.70 -1.85 -13.71
C ARG A 71 -15.69 -2.62 -12.40
N ASP A 72 -16.65 -2.33 -11.54
CA ASP A 72 -16.85 -3.00 -10.26
C ASP A 72 -18.03 -3.99 -10.29
N ASP A 73 -18.71 -4.13 -11.42
CA ASP A 73 -19.89 -4.98 -11.61
C ASP A 73 -19.57 -6.36 -12.21
N GLY A 74 -18.38 -6.53 -12.81
CA GLY A 74 -17.96 -7.80 -13.41
C GLY A 74 -16.50 -7.83 -13.87
N VAL A 75 -16.04 -9.03 -14.19
CA VAL A 75 -14.69 -9.31 -14.73
C VAL A 75 -14.80 -9.93 -16.11
N PHE A 76 -13.78 -9.78 -16.94
CA PHE A 76 -13.75 -10.48 -18.22
C PHE A 76 -13.11 -11.86 -18.05
N ALA A 77 -13.79 -12.91 -18.51
CA ALA A 77 -13.19 -14.24 -18.60
C ALA A 77 -12.10 -14.25 -19.66
N LEU A 78 -10.97 -14.90 -19.38
CA LEU A 78 -9.91 -15.13 -20.38
C LEU A 78 -10.12 -16.49 -21.02
N SER A 79 -10.04 -16.57 -22.35
CA SER A 79 -10.19 -17.82 -23.09
C SER A 79 -8.85 -18.53 -23.28
N ARG A 80 -7.81 -17.80 -23.70
CA ARG A 80 -6.43 -18.28 -23.86
C ARG A 80 -5.46 -17.11 -23.94
N LEU A 81 -4.16 -17.40 -23.88
CA LEU A 81 -3.10 -16.46 -24.25
C LEU A 81 -2.58 -16.77 -25.66
N GLU A 82 -2.02 -15.76 -26.31
CA GLU A 82 -1.31 -15.84 -27.59
C GLU A 82 -0.08 -14.93 -27.56
N GLN A 83 0.89 -15.19 -28.42
CA GLN A 83 1.95 -14.23 -28.74
C GLN A 83 1.58 -13.47 -30.00
N ASN A 84 1.74 -12.14 -30.00
CA ASN A 84 1.56 -11.33 -31.20
C ASN A 84 2.85 -11.30 -32.06
N SER A 85 2.79 -10.65 -33.22
CA SER A 85 3.95 -10.52 -34.13
C SER A 85 5.15 -9.78 -33.53
N ASN A 86 4.92 -8.96 -32.51
CA ASN A 86 5.94 -8.16 -31.84
C ASN A 86 6.58 -8.90 -30.66
N GLY A 87 6.12 -10.12 -30.36
CA GLY A 87 6.60 -10.91 -29.23
C GLY A 87 5.82 -10.70 -27.93
N ASP A 88 4.90 -9.73 -27.87
CA ASP A 88 4.08 -9.46 -26.69
C ASP A 88 3.10 -10.60 -26.41
N ILE A 89 2.73 -10.74 -25.13
CA ILE A 89 1.68 -11.66 -24.71
C ILE A 89 0.35 -10.92 -24.71
N VAL A 90 -0.60 -11.49 -25.44
CA VAL A 90 -1.99 -11.01 -25.52
C VAL A 90 -2.94 -12.07 -24.99
N ALA A 91 -3.94 -11.64 -24.22
CA ALA A 91 -5.04 -12.49 -23.78
C ALA A 91 -6.24 -12.34 -24.70
N ILE A 92 -6.85 -13.47 -25.07
CA ILE A 92 -8.14 -13.51 -25.75
C ILE A 92 -9.23 -13.38 -24.69
N VAL A 93 -9.98 -12.28 -24.79
CA VAL A 93 -10.98 -11.87 -23.81
C VAL A 93 -12.35 -12.44 -24.22
N GLY A 94 -12.94 -13.21 -23.32
CA GLY A 94 -14.30 -13.74 -23.43
C GLY A 94 -15.35 -12.76 -22.92
N ASP A 95 -16.49 -13.31 -22.54
CA ASP A 95 -17.61 -12.49 -22.07
C ASP A 95 -17.40 -11.99 -20.63
N ILE A 96 -18.19 -10.98 -20.26
CA ILE A 96 -18.19 -10.42 -18.92
C ILE A 96 -18.92 -11.39 -17.98
N VAL A 97 -18.29 -11.68 -16.85
CA VAL A 97 -18.82 -12.48 -15.76
C VAL A 97 -19.16 -11.54 -14.60
N PRO A 98 -20.45 -11.42 -14.21
CA PRO A 98 -20.86 -10.61 -13.07
C PRO A 98 -20.19 -11.10 -11.78
N LEU A 99 -19.81 -10.18 -10.88
CA LEU A 99 -19.13 -10.56 -9.63
C LEU A 99 -19.98 -11.50 -8.76
N SER A 100 -21.30 -11.33 -8.76
CA SER A 100 -22.24 -12.20 -8.04
C SER A 100 -22.21 -13.65 -8.51
N GLY A 101 -21.86 -13.91 -9.77
CA GLY A 101 -21.78 -15.25 -10.36
C GLY A 101 -20.36 -15.80 -10.49
N LEU A 102 -19.34 -15.03 -10.12
CA LEU A 102 -17.94 -15.36 -10.41
C LEU A 102 -17.49 -16.67 -9.75
N ALA A 103 -17.86 -16.90 -8.49
CA ALA A 103 -17.48 -18.11 -7.77
C ALA A 103 -18.04 -19.39 -8.41
N LEU A 104 -19.27 -19.33 -8.93
CA LEU A 104 -19.89 -20.45 -9.65
C LEU A 104 -19.24 -20.65 -11.02
N HIS A 105 -19.02 -19.56 -11.75
CA HIS A 105 -18.37 -19.59 -13.06
C HIS A 105 -16.93 -20.14 -12.99
N ALA A 106 -16.18 -19.83 -11.92
CA ALA A 106 -14.82 -20.33 -11.70
C ALA A 106 -14.74 -21.85 -11.51
N GLN A 107 -15.84 -22.53 -11.17
CA GLN A 107 -15.85 -23.99 -11.02
C GLN A 107 -15.68 -24.69 -12.38
N THR A 108 -16.25 -24.13 -13.45
CA THR A 108 -16.30 -24.74 -14.79
C THR A 108 -15.39 -24.05 -15.80
N HIS A 109 -15.10 -22.75 -15.64
CA HIS A 109 -14.28 -22.00 -16.59
C HIS A 109 -12.81 -22.36 -16.51
N ARG A 110 -12.18 -22.66 -17.66
CA ARG A 110 -10.75 -22.96 -17.77
C ARG A 110 -10.19 -22.32 -19.03
N THR A 111 -9.00 -21.73 -18.92
CA THR A 111 -8.26 -21.24 -20.10
C THR A 111 -7.78 -22.43 -20.94
N ALA A 112 -7.84 -22.29 -22.26
CA ALA A 112 -7.19 -23.21 -23.17
C ALA A 112 -5.67 -22.97 -23.16
N ARG A 113 -4.91 -24.05 -23.37
CA ARG A 113 -3.46 -23.99 -23.54
C ARG A 113 -3.11 -23.17 -24.78
N ALA A 114 -2.13 -22.28 -24.65
CA ALA A 114 -1.58 -21.51 -25.75
C ALA A 114 -0.67 -22.37 -26.65
N GLN A 115 -0.34 -21.87 -27.84
CA GLN A 115 0.53 -22.58 -28.78
C GLN A 115 2.00 -22.36 -28.44
N GLY A 116 2.78 -23.45 -28.46
CA GLY A 116 4.22 -23.40 -28.16
C GLY A 116 4.54 -23.23 -26.68
N ASP A 117 5.83 -23.11 -26.39
CA ASP A 117 6.32 -22.83 -25.06
C ASP A 117 6.10 -21.37 -24.70
N PHE A 118 5.96 -21.08 -23.41
CA PHE A 118 5.86 -19.70 -22.94
C PHE A 118 7.16 -18.96 -23.32
N PRO A 119 7.09 -17.82 -24.01
CA PRO A 119 8.25 -17.22 -24.69
C PRO A 119 9.23 -16.51 -23.75
N ILE A 120 9.01 -16.59 -22.43
CA ILE A 120 9.93 -16.07 -21.41
C ILE A 120 10.49 -17.26 -20.64
N GLY A 121 11.80 -17.49 -20.79
CA GLY A 121 12.55 -18.54 -20.11
C GLY A 121 12.64 -18.30 -18.61
N ASP A 122 12.86 -19.37 -17.84
CA ASP A 122 13.02 -19.24 -16.38
C ASP A 122 14.31 -18.46 -16.03
N GLU A 123 15.31 -18.45 -16.92
CA GLU A 123 16.52 -17.62 -16.85
C GLU A 123 16.28 -16.11 -17.04
N GLN A 124 15.13 -15.71 -17.60
CA GLN A 124 14.73 -14.30 -17.78
C GLN A 124 13.94 -13.76 -16.59
N ARG A 125 13.60 -14.60 -15.60
CA ARG A 125 13.04 -14.12 -14.33
C ARG A 125 14.09 -13.32 -13.57
N SER A 126 13.69 -12.22 -12.95
CA SER A 126 14.62 -11.39 -12.17
C SER A 126 15.15 -12.11 -10.92
N GLY A 127 14.56 -13.25 -10.54
CA GLY A 127 14.88 -13.99 -9.30
C GLY A 127 14.24 -13.35 -8.06
N LEU A 128 13.41 -12.33 -8.27
CA LEU A 128 12.69 -11.58 -7.24
C LEU A 128 11.34 -12.22 -6.89
N SER A 129 11.11 -13.44 -7.35
CA SER A 129 9.97 -14.27 -6.99
C SER A 129 9.73 -14.30 -5.47
N THR A 130 8.45 -14.15 -5.12
CA THR A 130 7.85 -14.28 -3.79
C THR A 130 8.26 -15.59 -3.06
N ASP A 131 8.68 -16.63 -3.80
CA ASP A 131 9.07 -17.95 -3.26
C ASP A 131 10.56 -18.06 -2.86
N SER A 132 11.44 -17.11 -3.24
CA SER A 132 12.88 -17.14 -2.93
C SER A 132 13.27 -16.53 -1.59
N TYR A 133 12.31 -16.14 -0.73
CA TYR A 133 12.61 -15.47 0.54
C TYR A 133 13.56 -16.28 1.42
N LYS A 134 13.50 -17.62 1.34
CA LYS A 134 14.36 -18.53 2.10
C LYS A 134 15.84 -18.36 1.78
N GLU A 135 16.17 -18.08 0.51
CA GLU A 135 17.54 -17.87 0.04
C GLU A 135 18.07 -16.49 0.47
N LYS A 136 17.15 -15.54 0.75
CA LYS A 136 17.47 -14.17 1.17
C LYS A 136 17.68 -14.04 2.68
N ILE A 137 17.25 -15.02 3.50
CA ILE A 137 17.36 -14.99 4.96
C ILE A 137 18.80 -14.73 5.45
N PRO A 138 19.85 -15.42 4.94
CA PRO A 138 21.22 -15.17 5.37
C PRO A 138 21.67 -13.72 5.11
N ALA A 139 21.27 -13.13 3.97
CA ALA A 139 21.62 -11.76 3.61
C ALA A 139 20.84 -10.72 4.44
N ILE A 140 19.56 -10.98 4.72
CA ILE A 140 18.76 -10.15 5.64
C ILE A 140 19.39 -10.15 7.03
N ARG A 141 19.76 -11.34 7.54
CA ARG A 141 20.41 -11.50 8.83
C ARG A 141 21.73 -10.74 8.90
N ALA A 142 22.61 -10.91 7.92
CA ALA A 142 23.90 -10.22 7.87
C ALA A 142 23.72 -8.68 7.87
N TRP A 143 22.77 -8.17 7.10
CA TRP A 143 22.48 -6.74 7.08
C TRP A 143 21.92 -6.24 8.42
N LEU A 144 21.01 -6.96 9.07
CA LEU A 144 20.53 -6.56 10.40
C LEU A 144 21.64 -6.55 11.46
N ILE A 145 22.64 -7.43 11.35
CA ILE A 145 23.85 -7.41 12.19
C ILE A 145 24.65 -6.11 11.96
N GLU A 146 24.82 -5.67 10.71
CA GLU A 146 25.44 -4.37 10.41
C GLU A 146 24.66 -3.20 11.04
N ILE A 147 23.32 -3.27 11.01
CA ILE A 147 22.47 -2.27 11.68
C ILE A 147 22.65 -2.33 13.20
N CYS A 148 22.84 -3.52 13.79
CA CYS A 148 23.19 -3.66 15.21
C CYS A 148 24.52 -2.96 15.53
N HIS A 149 25.54 -3.09 14.68
CA HIS A 149 26.84 -2.42 14.88
C HIS A 149 26.67 -0.89 14.93
N ALA A 150 25.78 -0.36 14.09
CA ALA A 150 25.42 1.06 14.07
C ALA A 150 24.40 1.48 15.15
N ARG A 151 23.92 0.54 15.98
CA ARG A 151 22.81 0.72 16.93
C ARG A 151 21.56 1.35 16.30
N GLY A 152 21.29 1.00 15.04
CA GLY A 152 20.18 1.54 14.25
C GLY A 152 18.96 0.64 14.24
N THR A 153 17.91 1.09 13.54
CA THR A 153 16.78 0.23 13.16
C THR A 153 16.36 0.53 11.74
N VAL A 154 15.64 -0.40 11.13
CA VAL A 154 15.15 -0.31 9.75
C VAL A 154 13.64 -0.46 9.72
N THR A 155 12.99 0.08 8.69
CA THR A 155 11.56 -0.07 8.50
C THR A 155 11.22 -1.31 7.67
N TYR A 156 9.98 -1.79 7.77
CA TYR A 156 9.48 -2.86 6.89
C TYR A 156 9.71 -2.54 5.41
N SER A 157 9.50 -1.28 5.01
CA SER A 157 9.74 -0.82 3.64
C SER A 157 11.23 -0.87 3.26
N ASP A 158 12.14 -0.60 4.19
CA ASP A 158 13.58 -0.70 3.91
C ASP A 158 13.98 -2.15 3.62
N VAL A 159 13.46 -3.11 4.39
CA VAL A 159 13.72 -4.55 4.13
C VAL A 159 13.06 -5.01 2.82
N MET A 160 11.82 -4.60 2.58
CA MET A 160 11.09 -4.92 1.34
C MET A 160 11.80 -4.37 0.11
N ASN A 161 12.25 -3.12 0.14
CA ASN A 161 12.96 -2.49 -0.97
C ASN A 161 14.34 -3.10 -1.18
N ARG A 162 15.12 -3.28 -0.10
CA ARG A 162 16.51 -3.76 -0.18
C ARG A 162 16.61 -5.20 -0.69
N PHE A 163 15.68 -6.05 -0.28
CA PHE A 163 15.70 -7.47 -0.65
C PHE A 163 14.63 -7.82 -1.68
N ALA A 164 13.91 -6.82 -2.21
CA ALA A 164 12.80 -7.01 -3.15
C ALA A 164 11.85 -8.11 -2.65
N LEU A 165 11.26 -7.86 -1.48
CA LEU A 165 10.26 -8.70 -0.84
C LEU A 165 8.91 -7.98 -0.83
N THR A 166 7.83 -8.75 -0.98
CA THR A 166 6.48 -8.27 -0.68
C THR A 166 6.12 -8.57 0.78
N PHE A 167 4.98 -8.06 1.25
CA PHE A 167 4.56 -8.14 2.66
C PHE A 167 4.55 -9.57 3.23
N TYR A 168 3.95 -10.54 2.53
CA TYR A 168 3.85 -11.92 3.00
C TYR A 168 5.19 -12.67 3.04
N PRO A 169 6.05 -12.61 2.01
CA PRO A 169 7.44 -13.07 2.07
C PRO A 169 8.25 -12.47 3.20
N LEU A 170 8.15 -11.15 3.43
CA LEU A 170 8.85 -10.50 4.53
C LEU A 170 8.39 -11.08 5.87
N ARG A 171 7.08 -11.20 6.08
CA ARG A 171 6.52 -11.82 7.29
C ARG A 171 7.05 -13.24 7.52
N ASN A 172 7.08 -14.06 6.47
CA ASN A 172 7.57 -15.45 6.57
C ASN A 172 9.10 -15.51 6.79
N ALA A 173 9.86 -14.60 6.19
CA ALA A 173 11.30 -14.47 6.42
C ALA A 173 11.61 -14.04 7.87
N MET A 174 10.84 -13.07 8.39
CA MET A 174 10.98 -12.59 9.78
C MET A 174 10.66 -13.68 10.81
N SER A 175 9.57 -14.42 10.61
CA SER A 175 9.19 -15.57 11.47
C SER A 175 10.33 -16.61 11.52
N ARG A 176 10.82 -17.03 10.35
CA ARG A 176 11.89 -18.04 10.29
C ARG A 176 13.20 -17.56 10.87
N LEU A 177 13.60 -16.32 10.58
CA LEU A 177 14.82 -15.72 11.13
C LEU A 177 14.73 -15.59 12.67
N GLY A 178 13.56 -15.24 13.21
CA GLY A 178 13.35 -15.20 14.67
C GLY A 178 13.48 -16.58 15.31
N HIS A 179 12.94 -17.64 14.68
CA HIS A 179 13.12 -19.01 15.16
C HIS A 179 14.58 -19.47 15.12
N GLU A 180 15.35 -19.11 14.07
CA GLU A 180 16.79 -19.39 14.00
C GLU A 180 17.57 -18.72 15.15
N CYS A 181 17.26 -17.47 15.50
CA CYS A 181 17.82 -16.80 16.68
C CYS A 181 17.46 -17.54 17.97
N LYS A 182 16.19 -17.91 18.13
CA LYS A 182 15.70 -18.61 19.33
C LYS A 182 16.40 -19.96 19.53
N ASP A 183 16.54 -20.75 18.47
CA ASP A 183 17.21 -22.06 18.50
C ASP A 183 18.70 -21.92 18.81
N ALA A 184 19.34 -20.86 18.30
CA ALA A 184 20.73 -20.50 18.59
C ALA A 184 20.93 -19.88 19.99
N LYS A 185 19.85 -19.63 20.75
CA LYS A 185 19.84 -18.90 22.04
C LYS A 185 20.39 -17.47 21.95
N GLU A 186 20.14 -16.82 20.81
CA GLU A 186 20.45 -15.43 20.53
C GLU A 186 19.22 -14.55 20.76
N PRO A 187 19.38 -13.22 20.94
CA PRO A 187 18.25 -12.30 20.90
C PRO A 187 17.61 -12.26 19.50
N ILE A 188 16.31 -11.97 19.44
CA ILE A 188 15.51 -12.00 18.21
C ILE A 188 15.82 -10.78 17.35
N ILE A 189 16.70 -10.95 16.36
CA ILE A 189 17.24 -9.85 15.55
C ILE A 189 16.20 -9.09 14.72
N THR A 190 15.01 -9.67 14.50
CA THR A 190 13.90 -8.97 13.82
C THR A 190 13.29 -7.85 14.68
N ALA A 191 13.67 -7.71 15.95
CA ALA A 191 13.36 -6.56 16.80
C ALA A 191 13.96 -5.23 16.28
N LEU A 192 14.88 -5.29 15.30
CA LEU A 192 15.41 -4.14 14.58
C LEU A 192 14.50 -3.65 13.46
N ILE A 193 13.47 -4.43 13.07
CA ILE A 193 12.51 -4.03 12.04
C ILE A 193 11.32 -3.39 12.72
N VAL A 194 11.17 -2.07 12.54
CA VAL A 194 10.18 -1.26 13.23
C VAL A 194 9.25 -0.57 12.25
N ASP A 195 8.08 -0.17 12.74
CA ASP A 195 7.22 0.74 12.00
C ASP A 195 7.88 2.13 11.90
N LYS A 196 7.66 2.82 10.77
CA LYS A 196 8.37 4.06 10.43
C LYS A 196 8.03 5.19 11.39
N ASP A 197 6.79 5.22 11.87
CA ASP A 197 6.26 6.34 12.63
C ASP A 197 6.31 6.06 14.14
N THR A 198 5.95 4.84 14.57
CA THR A 198 5.96 4.46 15.98
C THR A 198 7.33 4.03 16.47
N ARG A 199 8.23 3.61 15.56
CA ARG A 199 9.54 3.02 15.90
C ARG A 199 9.43 1.79 16.82
N ARG A 200 8.25 1.15 16.83
CA ARG A 200 7.96 -0.09 17.56
C ARG A 200 7.85 -1.26 16.58
N CYS A 201 8.10 -2.46 17.08
CA CYS A 201 7.80 -3.68 16.34
C CYS A 201 6.29 -3.92 16.26
N SER A 202 5.88 -4.78 15.31
CA SER A 202 4.48 -5.20 15.20
C SER A 202 4.12 -6.18 16.31
N GLN A 203 2.81 -6.35 16.52
CA GLN A 203 2.24 -7.32 17.48
C GLN A 203 2.76 -8.75 17.25
N GLY A 204 3.15 -9.11 16.02
CA GLY A 204 3.68 -10.44 15.71
C GLY A 204 4.95 -10.82 16.48
N LEU A 205 5.76 -9.84 16.90
CA LEU A 205 6.94 -10.12 17.75
C LEU A 205 6.53 -10.68 19.11
N PHE A 206 5.46 -10.12 19.70
CA PHE A 206 4.88 -10.62 20.94
C PHE A 206 4.17 -11.96 20.70
N ASP A 207 3.31 -12.06 19.68
CA ASP A 207 2.49 -13.25 19.47
C ASP A 207 3.36 -14.51 19.26
N GLU A 208 4.46 -14.38 18.52
CA GLU A 208 5.30 -15.51 18.11
C GLU A 208 6.44 -15.83 19.10
N PHE A 209 7.04 -14.79 19.70
CA PHE A 209 8.23 -14.95 20.55
C PHE A 209 8.01 -14.55 22.01
N GLN A 210 6.81 -14.06 22.36
CA GLN A 210 6.43 -13.60 23.70
C GLN A 210 7.34 -12.47 24.21
N ILE A 211 7.75 -11.58 23.29
CA ILE A 211 8.51 -10.37 23.58
C ILE A 211 7.55 -9.19 23.63
N ASP A 212 7.31 -8.67 24.83
CA ASP A 212 6.44 -7.54 25.12
C ASP A 212 7.16 -6.19 25.10
N ASP A 213 8.47 -6.19 25.31
CA ASP A 213 9.35 -5.02 25.18
C ASP A 213 10.36 -5.19 24.04
N ASP A 214 9.98 -4.71 22.85
CA ASP A 214 10.84 -4.70 21.66
C ASP A 214 12.06 -3.76 21.81
N VAL A 215 12.00 -2.76 22.69
CA VAL A 215 13.14 -1.88 22.96
C VAL A 215 14.20 -2.66 23.72
N LEU A 216 13.80 -3.37 24.77
CA LEU A 216 14.69 -4.21 25.55
C LEU A 216 15.32 -5.32 24.70
N GLU A 217 14.52 -6.00 23.88
CA GLU A 217 15.05 -7.06 23.00
C GLU A 217 16.05 -6.50 21.97
N ARG A 218 15.78 -5.32 21.43
CA ARG A 218 16.69 -4.63 20.52
C ARG A 218 18.00 -4.22 21.21
N ASP A 219 17.95 -3.78 22.46
CA ASP A 219 19.17 -3.52 23.24
C ASP A 219 19.99 -4.79 23.47
N ARG A 220 19.34 -5.94 23.68
CA ARG A 220 20.02 -7.24 23.74
C ARG A 220 20.68 -7.58 22.41
N CYS A 221 20.04 -7.30 21.28
CA CYS A 221 20.65 -7.47 19.96
C CYS A 221 21.92 -6.62 19.81
N TYR A 222 21.86 -5.34 20.17
CA TYR A 222 23.02 -4.45 20.10
C TYR A 222 24.18 -4.92 20.98
N ALA A 223 23.89 -5.47 22.17
CA ALA A 223 24.91 -6.01 23.06
C ALA A 223 25.52 -7.31 22.51
N HIS A 224 24.70 -8.19 21.93
CA HIS A 224 25.13 -9.49 21.42
C HIS A 224 26.05 -9.35 20.18
N TRP A 225 25.68 -8.49 19.23
CA TRP A 225 26.45 -8.23 18.01
C TRP A 225 27.31 -6.97 18.11
N ALA A 226 27.70 -6.52 19.30
CA ALA A 226 28.60 -5.37 19.41
C ALA A 226 29.94 -5.66 18.70
N PRO A 227 30.47 -4.73 17.88
CA PRO A 227 31.75 -4.96 17.22
C PRO A 227 32.86 -5.11 18.26
N THR A 228 33.60 -6.22 18.21
CA THR A 228 34.86 -6.33 18.92
C THR A 228 35.83 -5.26 18.40
N VAL A 229 36.60 -4.66 19.31
CA VAL A 229 37.47 -3.46 19.13
C VAL A 229 38.56 -3.62 18.05
N ALA A 230 38.57 -4.70 17.26
CA ALA A 230 39.58 -4.99 16.25
C ALA A 230 39.34 -4.36 14.87
N ASP A 231 38.12 -3.90 14.53
CA ASP A 231 37.78 -3.48 13.15
C ASP A 231 37.43 -1.98 12.96
N ALA A 232 37.75 -1.12 13.92
CA ALA A 232 37.51 0.31 13.76
C ALA A 232 38.68 1.02 13.06
N SER A 233 38.45 1.49 11.83
CA SER A 233 39.19 2.62 11.24
C SER A 233 38.19 3.66 10.70
N PRO A 234 38.41 4.99 10.87
CA PRO A 234 37.32 5.96 10.92
C PRO A 234 37.21 6.84 9.66
N ALA A 235 35.97 7.18 9.26
CA ALA A 235 35.59 8.34 8.43
C ALA A 235 34.06 8.30 8.22
N ILE A 236 33.21 9.31 8.42
CA ILE A 236 33.29 10.76 8.67
C ILE A 236 32.05 11.13 9.51
N VAL A 237 32.20 12.03 10.47
CA VAL A 237 31.11 12.58 11.30
C VAL A 237 30.68 13.96 10.77
N ALA A 238 29.38 14.22 10.75
CA ALA A 238 28.77 15.57 10.82
C ALA A 238 27.30 15.43 11.28
N PRO A 239 26.72 16.39 12.04
CA PRO A 239 26.34 16.14 13.44
C PRO A 239 24.83 16.13 13.75
N LEU A 240 24.52 15.55 14.92
CA LEU A 240 23.23 15.52 15.61
C LEU A 240 22.88 16.83 16.32
N LEU A 241 21.56 17.05 16.40
CA LEU A 241 20.77 17.86 17.33
C LEU A 241 20.80 19.40 17.23
N SER A 242 19.61 19.96 16.96
CA SER A 242 19.17 21.17 17.67
C SER A 242 17.78 20.93 18.25
N SER A 243 17.68 21.20 19.54
CA SER A 243 16.45 21.33 20.32
C SER A 243 15.56 22.44 19.77
N HIS A 244 14.28 22.16 19.53
CA HIS A 244 13.25 23.19 19.55
C HIS A 244 12.02 22.70 20.31
N LEU A 245 11.85 23.24 21.52
CA LEU A 245 10.52 23.42 22.10
C LEU A 245 9.78 24.39 21.16
N GLY A 246 8.92 23.86 20.29
CA GLY A 246 8.19 24.63 19.29
C GLY A 246 7.04 25.42 19.93
N ARG A 247 6.78 26.63 19.43
CA ARG A 247 5.54 27.35 19.77
C ARG A 247 4.36 26.65 19.09
N PRO A 248 3.12 26.72 19.61
CA PRO A 248 1.96 26.00 19.07
C PRO A 248 1.72 26.25 17.56
N ASN A 249 2.12 27.42 17.07
CA ASN A 249 1.97 27.80 15.66
C ASN A 249 2.93 27.05 14.73
N ASP A 250 4.09 26.63 15.22
CA ASP A 250 5.09 25.90 14.42
C ASP A 250 4.66 24.44 14.20
N GLU A 251 4.05 23.81 15.22
CA GLU A 251 3.51 22.44 15.11
C GLU A 251 2.30 22.37 14.18
N PHE A 252 1.45 23.40 14.18
CA PHE A 252 0.32 23.49 13.26
C PHE A 252 0.75 23.62 11.81
N GLU A 253 1.70 24.53 11.53
CA GLU A 253 2.24 24.70 10.17
C GLU A 253 3.02 23.46 9.71
N GLN A 254 3.69 22.73 10.62
CA GLN A 254 4.30 21.43 10.29
C GLN A 254 3.26 20.37 9.95
N ARG A 255 2.13 20.33 10.67
CA ARG A 255 1.02 19.42 10.35
C ARG A 255 0.33 19.79 9.04
N ALA A 256 0.17 21.09 8.76
CA ALA A 256 -0.34 21.57 7.48
C ALA A 256 0.61 21.19 6.34
N ALA A 257 1.92 21.42 6.49
CA ALA A 257 2.92 21.04 5.50
C ALA A 257 2.93 19.53 5.23
N ARG A 258 2.89 18.69 6.26
CA ARG A 258 2.76 17.22 6.12
C ARG A 258 1.46 16.82 5.44
N PHE A 259 0.34 17.46 5.76
CA PHE A 259 -0.94 17.22 5.09
C PHE A 259 -0.88 17.55 3.59
N THR A 260 -0.18 18.63 3.24
CA THR A 260 0.05 19.04 1.85
C THR A 260 1.06 18.13 1.14
N GLU A 261 2.10 17.65 1.82
CA GLU A 261 3.16 16.76 1.27
C GLU A 261 2.68 15.33 0.98
N VAL A 262 1.64 14.86 1.67
CA VAL A 262 0.98 13.57 1.41
C VAL A 262 0.28 13.54 0.02
N GLN A 263 0.28 14.65 -0.73
CA GLN A 263 -0.44 14.76 -2.00
C GLN A 263 0.36 14.32 -3.23
N THR A 264 -0.29 13.55 -4.10
CA THR A 264 0.17 13.21 -5.46
C THR A 264 -0.58 13.97 -6.58
N ARG A 265 -1.48 14.92 -6.25
CA ARG A 265 -2.34 15.62 -7.23
C ARG A 265 -2.49 17.14 -6.94
N PRO A 266 -1.86 18.03 -7.72
CA PRO A 266 -1.78 19.49 -7.43
C PRO A 266 -3.12 20.25 -7.45
N GLU A 267 -4.10 19.80 -8.22
CA GLU A 267 -5.35 20.52 -8.51
C GLU A 267 -6.41 20.49 -7.38
N GLN A 268 -6.27 19.56 -6.43
CA GLN A 268 -7.11 19.49 -5.22
C GLN A 268 -6.40 20.00 -3.96
N SER A 269 -5.13 20.43 -4.08
CA SER A 269 -4.31 20.87 -2.95
C SER A 269 -4.88 22.07 -2.23
N VAL A 270 -5.33 23.08 -2.98
CA VAL A 270 -5.87 24.33 -2.42
C VAL A 270 -7.15 24.10 -1.62
N PHE A 271 -8.06 23.26 -2.12
CA PHE A 271 -9.30 22.92 -1.40
C PHE A 271 -8.99 22.14 -0.12
N ARG A 272 -8.12 21.13 -0.21
CA ARG A 272 -7.72 20.31 0.94
C ARG A 272 -7.02 21.15 2.01
N ASP A 273 -6.08 22.01 1.62
CA ASP A 273 -5.36 22.88 2.55
C ASP A 273 -6.29 23.91 3.20
N ALA A 274 -7.24 24.45 2.43
CA ALA A 274 -8.23 25.39 2.94
C ALA A 274 -9.20 24.70 3.94
N VAL A 275 -9.65 23.48 3.66
CA VAL A 275 -10.47 22.67 4.59
C VAL A 275 -9.66 22.29 5.82
N PHE A 276 -8.40 21.89 5.66
CA PHE A 276 -7.51 21.55 6.77
C PHE A 276 -7.36 22.73 7.74
N ARG A 277 -7.06 23.92 7.22
CA ARG A 277 -6.92 25.13 8.03
C ARG A 277 -8.24 25.54 8.69
N ALA A 278 -9.36 25.48 7.96
CA ALA A 278 -10.69 25.80 8.49
C ALA A 278 -11.15 24.85 9.61
N CYS A 279 -10.74 23.57 9.56
CA CYS A 279 -11.05 22.58 10.59
C CYS A 279 -10.01 22.50 11.71
N GLY A 280 -9.08 23.46 11.81
CA GLY A 280 -8.04 23.44 12.85
C GLY A 280 -7.08 22.24 12.73
N GLY A 281 -6.95 21.68 11.51
CA GLY A 281 -6.03 20.60 11.19
C GLY A 281 -6.38 19.26 11.81
N GLN A 282 -7.60 19.10 12.34
CA GLN A 282 -8.04 17.88 13.02
C GLN A 282 -9.36 17.36 12.46
N CYS A 283 -9.56 16.05 12.57
CA CYS A 283 -10.84 15.44 12.24
C CYS A 283 -11.92 16.03 13.13
N VAL A 284 -12.97 16.58 12.51
CA VAL A 284 -14.03 17.28 13.24
C VAL A 284 -14.93 16.34 14.07
N VAL A 285 -14.86 15.03 13.81
CA VAL A 285 -15.62 13.98 14.52
C VAL A 285 -14.76 13.28 15.58
N SER A 286 -13.54 12.87 15.24
CA SER A 286 -12.68 12.08 16.15
C SER A 286 -11.61 12.90 16.89
N GLY A 287 -11.40 14.16 16.53
CA GLY A 287 -10.29 14.96 17.02
C GLY A 287 -8.91 14.50 16.52
N CYS A 288 -8.83 13.49 15.63
CA CYS A 288 -7.57 12.99 15.09
C CYS A 288 -6.77 14.13 14.46
N THR A 289 -5.53 14.31 14.90
CA THR A 289 -4.64 15.40 14.46
C THR A 289 -3.58 14.94 13.44
N VAL A 290 -3.50 13.63 13.17
CA VAL A 290 -2.48 12.99 12.32
C VAL A 290 -2.79 13.27 10.84
N PRO A 291 -1.99 14.12 10.15
CA PRO A 291 -2.27 14.52 8.77
C PRO A 291 -2.48 13.38 7.78
N GLU A 292 -1.69 12.31 7.89
CA GLU A 292 -1.70 11.14 6.99
C GLU A 292 -3.00 10.30 7.13
N ALA A 293 -3.68 10.43 8.26
CA ALA A 293 -4.95 9.81 8.56
C ALA A 293 -6.15 10.69 8.18
N LEU A 294 -5.91 11.95 7.79
CA LEU A 294 -6.94 12.93 7.50
C LEU A 294 -7.20 13.07 6.00
N GLU A 295 -8.45 13.35 5.67
CA GLU A 295 -8.91 13.64 4.32
C GLU A 295 -9.96 14.75 4.36
N ALA A 296 -9.91 15.64 3.37
CA ALA A 296 -10.97 16.62 3.17
C ALA A 296 -12.08 15.97 2.35
N ALA A 297 -13.25 15.86 2.94
CA ALA A 297 -14.46 15.38 2.28
C ALA A 297 -15.29 16.57 1.80
N HIS A 298 -15.93 16.47 0.63
CA HIS A 298 -16.97 17.43 0.26
C HIS A 298 -18.22 17.16 1.08
N ARG A 299 -18.89 18.23 1.53
CA ARG A 299 -20.17 18.11 2.24
C ARG A 299 -21.23 17.52 1.31
N LEU A 300 -22.16 16.74 1.89
CA LEU A 300 -23.31 16.22 1.17
C LEU A 300 -24.04 17.34 0.39
N GLY A 301 -24.18 17.17 -0.92
CA GLY A 301 -24.77 18.17 -1.82
C GLY A 301 -23.79 19.19 -2.43
N ARG A 302 -22.50 19.13 -2.09
CA ARG A 302 -21.45 19.93 -2.75
C ARG A 302 -20.68 19.05 -3.74
N ASP A 303 -20.60 19.52 -4.98
CA ASP A 303 -19.89 18.84 -6.07
C ASP A 303 -18.79 19.74 -6.60
N TRP A 304 -17.55 19.26 -6.53
CA TRP A 304 -16.38 19.96 -7.07
C TRP A 304 -16.52 20.25 -8.58
N ARG A 305 -17.27 19.43 -9.32
CA ARG A 305 -17.55 19.63 -10.76
C ARG A 305 -18.46 20.83 -11.02
N GLN A 306 -19.18 21.31 -10.00
CA GLN A 306 -20.03 22.49 -10.03
C GLN A 306 -19.32 23.74 -9.46
N GLY A 307 -18.02 23.62 -9.14
CA GLY A 307 -17.21 24.72 -8.59
C GLY A 307 -17.25 24.84 -7.07
N HIS A 308 -17.82 23.88 -6.35
CA HIS A 308 -17.86 23.87 -4.88
C HIS A 308 -16.53 23.39 -4.29
N ASN A 309 -15.53 24.28 -4.26
CA ASN A 309 -14.17 24.02 -3.75
C ASN A 309 -13.67 25.08 -2.75
N ARG A 310 -14.57 25.77 -2.04
CA ARG A 310 -14.21 26.65 -0.91
C ARG A 310 -14.05 25.83 0.38
N ALA A 311 -13.36 26.36 1.39
CA ALA A 311 -13.22 25.70 2.68
C ALA A 311 -14.59 25.31 3.31
N ALA A 312 -15.60 26.17 3.17
CA ALA A 312 -16.97 25.94 3.66
C ALA A 312 -17.70 24.78 2.93
N ASP A 313 -17.18 24.33 1.79
CA ASP A 313 -17.72 23.21 1.01
C ASP A 313 -17.23 21.85 1.51
N GLY A 314 -16.24 21.84 2.41
CA GLY A 314 -15.61 20.63 2.88
C GLY A 314 -15.57 20.48 4.40
N ILE A 315 -15.24 19.27 4.83
CA ILE A 315 -15.02 18.91 6.22
C ILE A 315 -13.77 18.03 6.31
N LEU A 316 -13.01 18.16 7.39
CA LEU A 316 -11.83 17.34 7.60
C LEU A 316 -12.19 16.11 8.44
N LEU A 317 -11.96 14.91 7.89
CA LEU A 317 -12.32 13.65 8.51
C LEU A 317 -11.15 12.67 8.54
N ARG A 318 -11.15 11.76 9.52
CA ARG A 318 -10.27 10.58 9.51
C ARG A 318 -10.68 9.68 8.34
N ARG A 319 -9.74 9.05 7.65
CA ARG A 319 -9.98 8.31 6.38
C ARG A 319 -11.08 7.24 6.48
N ASP A 320 -11.17 6.54 7.61
CA ASP A 320 -12.27 5.60 7.89
C ASP A 320 -13.62 6.33 8.01
N LEU A 321 -13.70 7.41 8.80
CA LEU A 321 -14.91 8.21 8.96
C LEU A 321 -15.33 8.93 7.67
N HIS A 322 -14.38 9.35 6.85
CA HIS A 322 -14.63 9.89 5.50
C HIS A 322 -15.31 8.85 4.61
N ASN A 323 -14.80 7.63 4.56
CA ASN A 323 -15.42 6.54 3.80
C ASN A 323 -16.84 6.22 4.28
N LEU A 324 -17.09 6.30 5.60
CA LEU A 324 -18.44 6.10 6.16
C LEU A 324 -19.38 7.27 5.81
N TYR A 325 -18.87 8.49 5.79
CA TYR A 325 -19.60 9.70 5.40
C TYR A 325 -20.01 9.65 3.92
N ASP A 326 -19.08 9.33 3.01
CA ASP A 326 -19.34 9.23 1.57
C ASP A 326 -20.36 8.14 1.22
N ARG A 327 -20.35 7.04 1.97
CA ARG A 327 -21.31 5.94 1.82
C ARG A 327 -22.66 6.21 2.51
N GLY A 328 -22.82 7.37 3.17
CA GLY A 328 -24.02 7.76 3.87
C GLY A 328 -24.32 6.97 5.15
N LEU A 329 -23.32 6.24 5.67
CA LEU A 329 -23.41 5.45 6.91
C LEU A 329 -23.11 6.30 8.16
N LEU A 330 -22.39 7.41 7.99
CA LEU A 330 -22.20 8.49 8.97
C LEU A 330 -22.81 9.77 8.39
N ARG A 331 -23.65 10.46 9.15
CA ARG A 331 -24.21 11.76 8.79
C ARG A 331 -23.88 12.80 9.85
N ILE A 332 -23.76 14.04 9.43
CA ILE A 332 -23.70 15.20 10.32
C ILE A 332 -24.99 15.97 10.07
N SER A 333 -25.85 16.04 11.08
CA SER A 333 -27.16 16.70 10.98
C SER A 333 -27.01 18.22 10.83
N GLY A 334 -28.12 18.92 10.53
CA GLY A 334 -28.11 20.38 10.42
C GLY A 334 -27.73 21.11 11.72
N THR A 335 -27.82 20.43 12.87
CA THR A 335 -27.39 20.95 14.17
C THR A 335 -25.94 20.58 14.52
N GLY A 336 -25.23 19.89 13.62
CA GLY A 336 -23.84 19.46 13.82
C GLY A 336 -23.69 18.14 14.57
N GLN A 337 -24.78 17.42 14.86
CA GLN A 337 -24.73 16.15 15.56
C GLN A 337 -24.37 15.00 14.60
N VAL A 338 -23.43 14.13 15.01
CA VAL A 338 -23.08 12.93 14.26
C VAL A 338 -24.13 11.84 14.48
N GLU A 339 -24.67 11.31 13.39
CA GLU A 339 -25.64 10.21 13.37
C GLU A 339 -25.05 9.03 12.61
N LEU A 340 -24.96 7.86 13.26
CA LEU A 340 -24.47 6.63 12.65
C LEU A 340 -25.61 5.67 12.33
N SER A 341 -25.47 4.90 11.25
CA SER A 341 -26.33 3.73 11.01
C SER A 341 -26.14 2.65 12.10
N ASP A 342 -27.20 1.91 12.42
CA ASP A 342 -27.19 0.90 13.51
C ASP A 342 -26.05 -0.13 13.38
N ALA A 343 -25.72 -0.52 12.15
CA ALA A 343 -24.65 -1.48 11.86
C ALA A 343 -23.25 -1.01 12.29
N LEU A 344 -23.05 0.31 12.48
CA LEU A 344 -21.77 0.90 12.89
C LEU A 344 -21.63 1.08 14.40
N LEU A 345 -22.73 1.09 15.16
CA LEU A 345 -22.70 1.43 16.60
C LEU A 345 -21.78 0.51 17.40
N ALA A 346 -21.67 -0.77 17.02
CA ALA A 346 -20.79 -1.74 17.69
C ALA A 346 -19.29 -1.43 17.56
N TYR A 347 -18.88 -0.68 16.54
CA TYR A 347 -17.46 -0.42 16.22
C TYR A 347 -17.08 1.06 16.27
N TYR A 348 -18.07 1.94 16.07
CA TYR A 348 -17.90 3.39 15.96
C TYR A 348 -18.83 4.15 16.92
N GLY A 349 -19.52 3.45 17.82
CA GLY A 349 -20.54 4.04 18.69
C GLY A 349 -20.06 5.21 19.53
N GLU A 350 -18.77 5.28 19.84
CA GLU A 350 -18.13 6.43 20.50
C GLU A 350 -18.27 7.75 19.73
N PHE A 351 -18.46 7.69 18.41
CA PHE A 351 -18.67 8.88 17.57
C PHE A 351 -20.14 9.24 17.39
N ASN A 352 -21.08 8.37 17.79
CA ASN A 352 -22.50 8.66 17.67
C ASN A 352 -22.92 9.74 18.66
N GLY A 353 -23.63 10.76 18.20
CA GLY A 353 -24.07 11.88 19.00
C GLY A 353 -22.99 12.92 19.30
N VAL A 354 -21.76 12.75 18.79
CA VAL A 354 -20.71 13.78 18.89
C VAL A 354 -21.21 15.08 18.26
N MET A 355 -21.04 16.18 18.98
CA MET A 355 -21.35 17.51 18.48
C MET A 355 -20.12 18.07 17.77
N VAL A 356 -20.24 18.24 16.46
CA VAL A 356 -19.22 18.91 15.66
C VAL A 356 -19.45 20.41 15.78
N THR A 357 -18.45 21.16 16.26
CA THR A 357 -18.51 22.61 16.29
C THR A 357 -18.32 23.14 14.88
N LEU A 358 -19.34 23.84 14.39
CA LEU A 358 -19.44 24.31 13.02
C LEU A 358 -19.02 25.78 12.92
N ASP A 359 -18.10 26.24 13.79
CA ASP A 359 -17.69 27.65 13.87
C ASP A 359 -17.05 28.18 12.57
N ALA A 360 -16.67 27.26 11.68
CA ALA A 360 -16.23 27.54 10.31
C ALA A 360 -17.37 27.80 9.31
N TRP A 361 -18.64 27.64 9.69
CA TRP A 361 -19.79 27.74 8.78
C TRP A 361 -20.38 29.15 8.68
N ASP A 362 -20.18 30.01 9.69
CA ASP A 362 -20.78 31.35 9.75
C ASP A 362 -19.79 32.52 9.48
N ASN A 363 -18.49 32.24 9.32
CA ASN A 363 -17.45 33.27 9.17
C ASN A 363 -16.68 33.24 7.83
N LEU A 364 -17.29 32.75 6.73
CA LEU A 364 -16.71 32.76 5.38
C LEU A 364 -17.63 33.35 4.32
#